data_AF-A0A971D5C2-F1
#
_entry.id   AF-A0A971D5C2-F1
#
_cell.length_a   1.000
_cell.length_b   1.000
_cell.length_c   1.000
_cell.angle_alpha   90.00
_cell.angle_beta   90.00
_cell.angle_gamma   90.00
#
_symmetry.space_group_name_H-M   'P 1'
#
loop_
_entity.id
_entity.type
_entity.pdbx_description
1 polymer ?
#
loop_
_entity_poly.entity_id
_entity_poly.type
_entity_poly.pdbx_seq_one_letter_code
_entity_poly.pdbx_strand_id
1 'polypeptide(L)'
;MAIVSDAVCTFCGCTCDDIELHTEGDRIVKAKRACRLGTTWFTSHGAGAGQPAALVDGREATLDEAVERAVDILAAADYPLLYGLSNTTCETQRLTVLLAERLRGAIDSHSSL
;
A
#
# COMPACT_ATOMS: atom_id res chain seq x y z
N MET A 1 -22.54 13.48 0.49
CA MET A 1 -22.00 12.97 -0.78
C MET A 1 -21.09 14.03 -1.37
N ALA A 2 -19.82 13.70 -1.58
CA ALA A 2 -18.85 14.60 -2.20
C ALA A 2 -18.34 13.98 -3.51
N ILE A 3 -17.90 14.83 -4.42
CA ILE A 3 -17.31 14.43 -5.70
C ILE A 3 -15.88 14.94 -5.74
N VAL A 4 -14.94 14.04 -6.00
CA VAL A 4 -13.54 14.36 -6.30
C VAL A 4 -13.34 14.15 -7.80
N SER A 5 -13.00 15.21 -8.51
CA SER A 5 -12.63 15.14 -9.93
C SER A 5 -11.14 14.87 -10.09
N ASP A 6 -10.75 14.44 -11.29
CA ASP A 6 -9.35 14.32 -11.73
C ASP A 6 -8.49 13.46 -10.79
N ALA A 7 -9.09 12.40 -10.24
CA ALA A 7 -8.38 11.45 -9.40
C ALA A 7 -7.54 10.51 -10.27
N VAL A 8 -6.34 10.19 -9.80
CA VAL A 8 -5.43 9.27 -10.49
C VAL A 8 -5.70 7.82 -10.07
N CYS A 9 -5.95 6.96 -11.05
CA CYS A 9 -6.05 5.52 -10.86
C CYS A 9 -4.66 4.88 -10.76
N THR A 10 -4.35 4.30 -9.60
CA THR A 10 -3.04 3.65 -9.31
C THR A 10 -3.08 2.12 -9.40
N PHE A 11 -4.07 1.57 -10.11
CA PHE A 11 -4.20 0.11 -10.25
C PHE A 11 -3.17 -0.49 -11.21
N CYS A 12 -3.01 0.05 -12.42
CA CYS A 12 -2.07 -0.43 -13.43
C CYS A 12 -1.20 0.73 -13.96
N GLY A 13 -0.24 0.40 -14.84
CA GLY A 13 0.69 1.38 -15.42
C GLY A 13 0.08 2.41 -16.37
N CYS A 14 -1.24 2.41 -16.62
CA CYS A 14 -1.89 3.42 -17.46
C CYS A 14 -2.06 4.77 -16.74
N THR A 15 -2.12 4.76 -15.41
CA THR A 15 -2.22 5.97 -14.57
C THR A 15 -3.27 6.98 -15.05
N CYS A 16 -4.48 6.52 -15.42
CA CYS A 16 -5.57 7.41 -15.86
C CYS A 16 -5.86 8.44 -14.78
N ASP A 17 -5.89 9.72 -15.14
CA ASP A 17 -5.94 10.88 -14.25
C ASP A 17 -7.26 11.65 -14.31
N ASP A 18 -8.28 11.10 -14.98
CA ASP A 18 -9.59 11.74 -15.20
C ASP A 18 -10.73 11.09 -14.39
N ILE A 19 -10.41 10.33 -13.34
CA ILE A 19 -11.41 9.57 -12.59
C ILE A 19 -12.26 10.49 -11.72
N GLU A 20 -13.58 10.34 -11.80
CA GLU A 20 -14.53 11.03 -10.92
C GLU A 20 -14.98 10.09 -9.80
N LEU A 21 -14.54 10.35 -8.58
CA LEU A 21 -14.86 9.55 -7.38
C LEU A 21 -16.01 10.18 -6.61
N HIS A 22 -17.02 9.36 -6.28
CA HIS A 22 -18.16 9.76 -5.45
C HIS A 22 -17.97 9.14 -4.08
N THR A 23 -18.06 9.96 -3.04
CA THR A 23 -17.83 9.52 -1.66
C THR A 23 -19.05 9.77 -0.76
N GLU A 24 -19.22 8.86 0.19
CA GLU A 24 -20.14 8.97 1.32
C GLU A 24 -19.32 8.88 2.60
N GLY A 25 -19.09 10.02 3.25
CA GLY A 25 -18.14 10.10 4.37
C GLY A 25 -16.71 9.81 3.89
N ASP A 26 -16.09 8.82 4.53
CA ASP A 26 -14.74 8.31 4.24
C ASP A 26 -14.73 7.19 3.19
N ARG A 27 -15.90 6.77 2.70
CA ARG A 27 -16.03 5.65 1.76
C ARG A 27 -16.21 6.12 0.33
N ILE A 28 -15.43 5.54 -0.58
CA ILE A 28 -15.66 5.68 -2.03
C ILE A 28 -16.77 4.70 -2.44
N VAL A 29 -17.88 5.23 -2.96
CA VAL A 29 -19.05 4.42 -3.33
C VAL A 29 -19.19 4.23 -4.84
N LYS A 30 -18.54 5.08 -5.65
CA LYS A 30 -18.57 4.98 -7.11
C LYS A 30 -17.34 5.65 -7.74
N ALA A 31 -16.84 5.06 -8.81
CA ALA A 31 -15.83 5.65 -9.69
C ALA A 31 -16.38 5.71 -11.11
N LYS A 32 -16.49 6.91 -11.70
CA LYS A 32 -16.79 7.05 -13.14
C LYS A 32 -15.51 7.18 -13.95
N ARG A 33 -15.58 6.80 -15.23
CA ARG A 33 -14.45 6.75 -16.19
C ARG A 33 -13.36 5.73 -15.86
N ALA A 34 -13.39 5.13 -14.67
CA ALA A 34 -12.57 3.98 -14.34
C ALA A 34 -12.96 2.75 -15.19
N CYS A 35 -11.97 1.99 -15.65
CA CYS A 35 -12.20 0.67 -16.22
C CYS A 35 -12.69 -0.31 -15.13
N ARG A 36 -12.97 -1.57 -15.50
CA ARG A 36 -13.41 -2.60 -14.52
C ARG A 36 -12.41 -2.77 -13.37
N LEU A 37 -11.11 -2.78 -13.67
CA LEU A 37 -10.05 -2.93 -12.67
C LEU A 37 -9.99 -1.73 -11.72
N GLY A 38 -9.99 -0.51 -12.26
CA GLY A 38 -10.02 0.71 -11.46
C GLY A 38 -11.29 0.85 -10.61
N THR A 39 -12.44 0.40 -11.13
CA THR A 39 -13.69 0.40 -10.36
C THR A 39 -13.59 -0.53 -9.16
N THR A 40 -13.09 -1.76 -9.36
CA THR A 40 -12.85 -2.70 -8.26
C THR A 40 -11.83 -2.13 -7.27
N TRP A 41 -10.72 -1.59 -7.77
CA TRP A 41 -9.71 -0.89 -6.97
C TRP A 41 -10.40 0.11 -6.04
N PHE A 42 -11.00 1.18 -6.56
CA PHE A 42 -11.57 2.24 -5.72
C PHE A 42 -12.68 1.79 -4.77
N THR A 43 -13.54 0.85 -5.16
CA THR A 43 -14.74 0.48 -4.37
C THR A 43 -14.52 -0.68 -3.40
N SER A 44 -13.42 -1.42 -3.54
CA SER A 44 -13.13 -2.63 -2.75
C SER A 44 -12.06 -2.41 -1.69
N HIS A 45 -11.62 -1.16 -1.45
CA HIS A 45 -10.73 -0.84 -0.34
C HIS A 45 -11.50 -0.84 0.98
N GLY A 46 -11.09 -1.75 1.85
CA GLY A 46 -11.49 -1.81 3.24
C GLY A 46 -10.88 -3.06 3.82
N ALA A 47 -9.92 -2.92 4.75
CA ALA A 47 -9.68 -4.00 5.69
C ALA A 47 -11.04 -4.36 6.28
N GLY A 48 -11.38 -5.65 6.33
CA GLY A 48 -12.67 -6.06 6.88
C GLY A 48 -12.81 -5.43 8.26
N ALA A 49 -13.94 -4.78 8.52
CA ALA A 49 -14.19 -4.21 9.84
C ALA A 49 -13.90 -5.29 10.90
N GLY A 50 -12.98 -4.98 11.82
CA GLY A 50 -12.53 -5.93 12.86
C GLY A 50 -11.27 -6.74 12.56
N GLN A 51 -10.52 -6.46 11.50
CA GLN A 51 -9.17 -7.01 11.35
C GLN A 51 -8.15 -6.24 12.20
N PRO A 52 -7.23 -6.93 12.90
CA PRO A 52 -6.17 -6.25 13.64
C PRO A 52 -5.22 -5.55 12.69
N ALA A 53 -4.63 -4.43 13.14
CA ALA A 53 -3.66 -3.67 12.34
C ALA A 53 -2.42 -4.49 11.99
N ALA A 54 -2.01 -5.39 12.89
CA ALA A 54 -0.91 -6.30 12.70
C ALA A 54 -1.06 -7.56 13.57
N LEU A 55 -0.29 -8.59 13.23
CA LEU A 55 -0.08 -9.76 14.08
C LEU A 55 1.41 -9.92 14.38
N VAL A 56 1.77 -10.08 15.65
CA VAL A 56 3.13 -10.44 16.09
C VAL A 56 3.05 -11.83 16.72
N ASP A 57 3.81 -12.78 16.15
CA ASP A 57 3.81 -14.18 16.56
C ASP A 57 2.40 -14.79 16.69
N GLY A 58 1.51 -14.40 15.76
CA GLY A 58 0.13 -14.87 15.68
C GLY A 58 -0.86 -14.19 16.64
N ARG A 59 -0.44 -13.16 17.39
CA ARG A 59 -1.29 -12.38 18.30
C ARG A 59 -1.52 -10.97 17.77
N GLU A 60 -2.71 -10.43 18.04
CA GLU A 60 -3.03 -9.04 17.71
C GLU A 60 -2.02 -8.09 18.37
N ALA A 61 -1.53 -7.14 17.58
CA ALA A 61 -0.58 -6.13 18.01
C ALA A 61 -0.97 -4.76 17.44
N THR A 62 -0.53 -3.72 18.14
CA THR A 62 -0.58 -2.35 17.65
C THR A 62 0.42 -2.17 16.49
N LEU A 63 0.24 -1.08 15.73
CA LEU A 63 1.18 -0.74 14.67
C LEU A 63 2.59 -0.51 15.22
N ASP A 64 2.72 0.19 16.36
CA ASP A 64 4.02 0.49 16.97
C ASP A 64 4.74 -0.79 17.42
N GLU A 65 4.04 -1.74 18.07
CA GLU A 65 4.60 -3.04 18.44
C GLU A 65 5.05 -3.85 17.22
N ALA A 66 4.28 -3.80 16.13
CA ALA A 66 4.64 -4.48 14.89
C ALA A 66 5.88 -3.85 14.22
N VAL A 67 6.01 -2.53 14.28
CA VAL A 67 7.19 -1.81 13.79
C VAL A 67 8.43 -2.18 14.60
N GLU A 68 8.36 -2.16 15.93
CA GLU A 68 9.48 -2.56 16.79
C GLU A 68 9.89 -4.02 16.52
N ARG A 69 8.92 -4.93 16.37
CA ARG A 69 9.21 -6.32 16.01
C ARG A 69 9.89 -6.43 14.65
N ALA A 70 9.47 -5.63 13.66
CA ALA A 70 10.10 -5.61 12.34
C ALA A 70 11.55 -5.10 12.41
N VAL A 71 11.83 -4.10 13.26
CA VAL A 71 13.18 -3.62 13.52
C VAL A 71 14.06 -4.75 14.06
N ASP A 72 13.59 -5.50 15.06
CA ASP A 72 14.33 -6.64 15.61
C ASP A 72 14.66 -7.70 14.54
N ILE A 73 13.68 -8.04 13.69
CA ILE A 73 13.87 -9.02 12.60
C ILE A 73 14.92 -8.52 11.62
N LEU A 74 14.80 -7.27 11.17
CA LEU A 74 15.69 -6.70 10.16
C LEU A 74 17.11 -6.48 10.70
N ALA A 75 17.25 -6.09 11.97
CA ALA A 75 18.55 -5.89 12.61
C ALA A 75 19.31 -7.20 12.86
N ALA A 76 18.60 -8.30 13.09
CA ALA A 76 19.19 -9.63 13.28
C ALA A 76 19.45 -10.38 11.97
N ALA A 77 18.94 -9.91 10.83
CA ALA A 77 19.08 -10.57 9.55
C ALA A 77 20.47 -10.34 8.91
N ASP A 78 21.09 -11.41 8.41
CA ASP A 78 22.39 -11.31 7.72
C ASP A 78 22.27 -10.68 6.33
N TYR A 79 21.16 -10.93 5.61
CA TYR A 79 20.91 -10.41 4.27
C TYR A 79 19.40 -10.29 3.99
N PRO A 80 18.73 -9.25 4.54
CA PRO A 80 17.29 -9.10 4.40
C PRO A 80 16.89 -8.72 2.96
N LEU A 81 15.70 -9.16 2.53
CA LEU A 81 15.06 -8.77 1.29
C LEU A 81 13.88 -7.83 1.59
N LEU A 82 13.89 -6.64 0.99
CA LEU A 82 12.76 -5.72 0.96
C LEU A 82 12.05 -5.88 -0.39
N TYR A 83 10.85 -6.45 -0.39
CA TYR A 83 10.15 -6.82 -1.62
C TYR A 83 8.78 -6.14 -1.75
N GLY A 84 8.39 -5.78 -2.97
CA GLY A 84 7.04 -5.31 -3.31
C GLY A 84 7.04 -3.91 -3.94
N LEU A 85 6.48 -2.92 -3.23
CA LEU A 85 6.54 -1.48 -3.54
C LEU A 85 5.87 -0.99 -4.85
N SER A 86 5.37 -1.88 -5.72
CA SER A 86 4.81 -1.48 -7.04
C SER A 86 3.55 -0.61 -6.96
N ASN A 87 2.82 -0.64 -5.83
CA ASN A 87 1.62 0.20 -5.59
C ASN A 87 1.80 1.16 -4.41
N THR A 88 3.04 1.60 -4.12
CA THR A 88 3.29 2.70 -3.18
C THR A 88 3.82 3.93 -3.93
N THR A 89 4.04 5.02 -3.20
CA THR A 89 4.56 6.27 -3.77
C THR A 89 6.08 6.22 -3.96
N CYS A 90 6.59 7.10 -4.81
CA CYS A 90 8.05 7.25 -5.03
C CYS A 90 8.79 7.63 -3.75
N GLU A 91 8.17 8.40 -2.85
CA GLU A 91 8.74 8.78 -1.56
C GLU A 91 8.99 7.54 -0.69
N THR A 92 8.03 6.60 -0.65
CA THR A 92 8.18 5.34 0.07
C THR A 92 9.27 4.48 -0.56
N GLN A 93 9.31 4.38 -1.90
CA GLN A 93 10.36 3.64 -2.60
C GLN A 93 11.75 4.20 -2.29
N ARG A 94 11.91 5.52 -2.31
CA ARG A 94 13.18 6.20 -1.97
C ARG A 94 13.64 5.87 -0.55
N LEU A 95 12.72 5.90 0.42
CA LEU A 95 13.05 5.52 1.80
C LEU A 95 13.37 4.03 1.93
N THR A 96 12.72 3.18 1.15
CA THR A 96 12.99 1.72 1.15
C THR A 96 14.37 1.40 0.57
N VAL A 97 14.80 2.13 -0.47
CA VAL A 97 16.19 2.04 -0.99
C VAL A 97 17.20 2.42 0.10
N LEU A 98 16.99 3.55 0.78
CA LEU A 98 17.86 3.98 1.89
C LEU A 98 17.90 2.94 3.02
N LEU A 99 16.76 2.31 3.32
CA LEU A 99 16.69 1.23 4.32
C LEU A 99 17.48 0.00 3.87
N ALA A 100 17.34 -0.44 2.60
CA ALA A 100 18.09 -1.57 2.05
C ALA A 100 19.60 -1.33 2.10
N GLU A 101 20.06 -0.12 1.74
CA GLU A 101 21.47 0.28 1.85
C GLU A 101 21.97 0.17 3.30
N ARG A 102 21.20 0.69 4.26
CA ARG A 102 21.57 0.67 5.68
C ARG A 102 21.63 -0.75 6.25
N LEU A 103 20.74 -1.63 5.77
CA LEU A 103 20.71 -3.04 6.15
C LEU A 103 21.74 -3.88 5.38
N ARG A 104 22.38 -3.34 4.34
CA ARG A 104 23.17 -4.10 3.35
C ARG A 104 22.39 -5.29 2.78
N GLY A 105 21.09 -5.09 2.56
CA GLY A 105 20.15 -6.08 2.04
C GLY A 105 19.86 -5.92 0.55
N ALA A 106 18.97 -6.77 0.05
CA ALA A 106 18.42 -6.69 -1.30
C ALA A 106 17.09 -5.93 -1.30
N ILE A 107 16.79 -5.28 -2.41
CA ILE A 107 15.48 -4.67 -2.69
C ILE A 107 15.00 -5.13 -4.05
N ASP A 108 13.73 -5.49 -4.17
CA ASP A 108 13.13 -5.92 -5.43
C ASP A 108 11.63 -5.61 -5.47
N SER A 109 11.03 -5.64 -6.67
CA SER A 109 9.62 -5.32 -6.91
C SER A 109 8.99 -6.30 -7.89
N HIS A 110 7.66 -6.38 -7.93
CA HIS A 110 6.99 -7.20 -8.93
C HIS A 110 7.20 -6.60 -10.34
N SER A 111 7.51 -7.44 -11.32
CA SER A 111 7.77 -7.03 -12.72
C SER A 111 6.51 -6.55 -13.48
N SER A 112 5.31 -6.86 -12.98
CA SER A 112 4.04 -6.49 -13.60
C SER A 112 2.89 -6.55 -12.58
N LEU A 113 1.85 -5.77 -12.84
CA LEU A 113 0.54 -5.81 -12.16
C LEU A 113 -0.50 -6.54 -13.01
#